data_AF-A0A9D9IWZ4-F1
#
_entry.id   AF-A0A9D9IWZ4-F1
#
_cell.length_a   1.000
_cell.length_b   1.000
_cell.length_c   1.000
_cell.angle_alpha   90.00
_cell.angle_beta   90.00
_cell.angle_gamma   90.00
#
_symmetry.space_group_name_H-M   'P 1'
#
loop_
_entity.id
_entity.type
_entity.pdbx_description
1 polymer ?
#
loop_
_entity_poly.entity_id
_entity_poly.type
_entity_poly.pdbx_seq_one_letter_code
_entity_poly.pdbx_strand_id
1 'polypeptide(L)'
;MRFNSIKYIALLVLAAATVAGCTKAPAPDLGEELNVLLQMSVGTKAVTETDGTPTDAESAIHTLRVYAFVGGEPAGHFYTDDYAGLEDASAPTAAKHFLMDIKMYSLGSRDVDFYVIANEDAMVTTGAAVELDENTTEAQLNGFTFTRLNLDDDMAHGLPMCCKRKETINFAEDDPNNHQTDPGHEGHILLKQKLNFELVRPVGKIGVFAAKPEGEEGTLTVTGLSVTRSRFVNFLMCPDNLENAYGNQGSSVTRELATVDDPVLSEVASGETDASKYTPVQAVAYYPFENPWGSTAWNQPGDSRGNILTIKYKYDTDSQERTGTVYLPPIVRNTYYMVCCQLSNSGKILVNYSVADWDDAEPYELEFAAPEYEMPTQAYPAVAVKPPYSDRPTVHYNGDPAAQEGTFSINFKISGPKGQVWTPTLLNATDADYKITVTQNGSPVAAPYLASADPYEITIQALRPDNVGKMPEFAISYTPQWDPSGTSLLMINGNSESELHWPVPAGTLNPTYKIVIEQVEP
;
A
#
# COMPACT_ATOMS: atom_id res chain seq x y z
N MET A 1 -80.17 1.59 -11.97
CA MET A 1 -80.62 2.21 -10.71
C MET A 1 -79.48 2.08 -9.70
N ARG A 2 -78.89 3.22 -9.28
CA ARG A 2 -78.07 3.50 -8.07
C ARG A 2 -76.70 2.81 -7.82
N PHE A 3 -75.64 3.59 -8.10
CA PHE A 3 -74.48 4.03 -7.28
C PHE A 3 -73.88 3.22 -6.10
N ASN A 4 -72.52 3.17 -6.10
CA ASN A 4 -71.47 3.30 -5.02
C ASN A 4 -71.73 2.67 -3.62
N SER A 5 -70.76 2.12 -2.85
CA SER A 5 -69.51 2.74 -2.35
C SER A 5 -68.74 1.78 -1.38
N ILE A 6 -67.39 1.82 -1.42
CA ILE A 6 -66.43 2.02 -0.29
C ILE A 6 -66.21 0.97 0.85
N LYS A 7 -65.01 0.36 0.82
CA LYS A 7 -63.89 0.20 1.83
C LYS A 7 -64.01 -0.53 3.20
N TYR A 8 -63.04 -1.48 3.37
CA TYR A 8 -62.05 -1.69 4.46
C TYR A 8 -62.26 -2.61 5.71
N ILE A 9 -61.21 -3.45 5.91
CA ILE A 9 -60.56 -3.97 7.14
C ILE A 9 -61.12 -5.23 7.84
N ALA A 10 -60.34 -6.33 7.88
CA ALA A 10 -59.58 -6.77 9.08
C ALA A 10 -58.84 -8.12 8.93
N LEU A 11 -57.62 -8.14 9.46
CA LEU A 11 -56.61 -9.20 9.64
C LEU A 11 -57.09 -10.49 10.33
N LEU A 12 -56.44 -11.63 10.01
CA LEU A 12 -55.71 -12.47 10.98
C LEU A 12 -54.93 -13.60 10.27
N VAL A 13 -53.60 -13.57 10.29
CA VAL A 13 -52.76 -14.77 10.05
C VAL A 13 -51.60 -14.78 11.04
N LEU A 14 -51.53 -15.87 11.80
CA LEU A 14 -50.44 -16.27 12.68
C LEU A 14 -49.14 -16.42 11.88
N ALA A 15 -48.08 -15.73 12.30
CA ALA A 15 -46.72 -16.01 11.87
C ALA A 15 -46.07 -17.01 12.84
N ALA A 16 -45.85 -18.23 12.36
CA ALA A 16 -44.82 -19.11 12.92
C ALA A 16 -43.50 -18.72 12.25
N ALA A 17 -42.58 -18.11 12.99
CA ALA A 17 -41.25 -17.80 12.51
C ALA A 17 -40.42 -19.10 12.46
N THR A 18 -40.29 -19.67 11.26
CA THR A 18 -39.23 -20.61 10.93
C THR A 18 -37.94 -19.83 10.69
N VAL A 19 -36.91 -20.21 11.44
CA VAL A 19 -35.51 -19.79 11.30
C VAL A 19 -35.07 -20.07 9.86
N ALA A 20 -34.83 -19.03 9.06
CA ALA A 20 -34.23 -19.15 7.74
C ALA A 20 -32.77 -18.72 7.83
N GLY A 21 -31.87 -19.71 7.88
CA GLY A 21 -30.50 -19.53 7.44
C GLY A 21 -30.45 -19.25 5.93
N CYS A 22 -29.36 -18.64 5.50
CA CYS A 22 -28.99 -18.29 4.13
C CYS A 22 -29.71 -19.09 3.02
N THR A 23 -30.42 -18.38 2.14
CA THR A 23 -30.64 -18.82 0.76
C THR A 23 -30.47 -17.63 -0.17
N LYS A 24 -29.48 -17.75 -1.05
CA LYS A 24 -29.18 -16.92 -2.23
C LYS A 24 -30.45 -16.33 -2.85
N ALA A 25 -30.43 -15.04 -3.21
CA ALA A 25 -31.32 -14.58 -4.27
C ALA A 25 -31.12 -15.50 -5.49
N PRO A 26 -32.17 -15.88 -6.23
CA PRO A 26 -31.99 -16.71 -7.42
C PRO A 26 -30.95 -16.06 -8.33
N ALA A 27 -30.17 -16.92 -8.99
CA ALA A 27 -29.18 -16.47 -9.97
C ALA A 27 -29.81 -15.40 -10.88
N PRO A 28 -29.15 -14.25 -11.10
CA PRO A 28 -29.56 -13.36 -12.16
C PRO A 28 -29.73 -14.15 -13.47
N ASP A 29 -30.77 -13.83 -14.24
CA ASP A 29 -30.98 -14.46 -15.54
C ASP A 29 -29.73 -14.24 -16.41
N LEU A 30 -29.42 -15.20 -17.30
CA LEU A 30 -28.32 -15.08 -18.28
C LEU A 30 -28.45 -13.76 -19.04
N GLY A 31 -27.60 -12.78 -18.71
CA GLY A 31 -27.59 -11.45 -19.30
C GLY A 31 -27.73 -10.26 -18.34
N GLU A 32 -27.90 -10.47 -17.03
CA GLU A 32 -27.88 -9.37 -16.05
C GLU A 32 -26.44 -8.99 -15.64
N GLU A 33 -26.17 -7.69 -15.59
CA GLU A 33 -24.88 -7.09 -15.18
C GLU A 33 -24.67 -7.32 -13.68
N LEU A 34 -23.60 -8.01 -13.31
CA LEU A 34 -23.19 -8.18 -11.91
C LEU A 34 -22.07 -7.19 -11.61
N ASN A 35 -22.29 -6.30 -10.64
CA ASN A 35 -21.25 -5.42 -10.10
C ASN A 35 -20.56 -6.15 -8.94
N VAL A 36 -19.28 -6.41 -9.12
CA VAL A 36 -18.50 -7.24 -8.21
C VAL A 36 -17.30 -6.44 -7.72
N LEU A 37 -17.07 -6.42 -6.41
CA LEU A 37 -15.90 -5.78 -5.80
C LEU A 37 -14.78 -6.80 -5.68
N LEU A 38 -13.61 -6.44 -6.18
CA LEU A 38 -12.38 -7.21 -6.03
C LEU A 38 -11.39 -6.46 -5.15
N GLN A 39 -10.80 -7.18 -4.19
CA GLN A 39 -9.74 -6.64 -3.35
C GLN A 39 -8.40 -6.71 -4.06
N MET A 40 -7.73 -5.56 -4.18
CA MET A 40 -6.43 -5.43 -4.84
C MET A 40 -5.40 -4.83 -3.89
N SER A 41 -4.17 -5.34 -3.95
CA SER A 41 -2.99 -4.74 -3.32
C SER A 41 -1.95 -4.39 -4.37
N VAL A 42 -1.37 -3.20 -4.25
CA VAL A 42 -0.29 -2.74 -5.12
C VAL A 42 0.91 -2.35 -4.27
N GLY A 43 2.02 -3.02 -4.48
CA GLY A 43 3.28 -2.74 -3.77
C GLY A 43 4.32 -2.16 -4.71
N THR A 44 5.23 -1.36 -4.15
CA THR A 44 6.50 -1.05 -4.80
C THR A 44 7.61 -1.90 -4.23
N LYS A 45 8.68 -1.87 -5.00
CA LYS A 45 9.84 -2.69 -4.94
C LYS A 45 10.97 -1.78 -4.37
N ALA A 46 11.40 -1.95 -3.11
CA ALA A 46 12.30 -1.04 -2.34
C ALA A 46 13.32 -1.75 -1.42
N VAL A 47 14.55 -1.21 -1.34
CA VAL A 47 15.59 -1.52 -0.31
C VAL A 47 16.22 -0.18 0.19
N THR A 48 17.07 -0.18 1.22
CA THR A 48 17.64 1.00 1.94
C THR A 48 19.15 1.22 1.70
N GLU A 49 19.67 2.41 2.05
CA GLU A 49 20.90 3.06 1.55
C GLU A 49 22.27 2.41 1.90
N THR A 50 23.03 2.03 0.87
CA THR A 50 24.47 2.35 0.62
C THR A 50 25.02 1.72 -0.69
N ASP A 51 24.21 0.92 -1.40
CA ASP A 51 24.67 -0.14 -2.32
C ASP A 51 23.75 -0.44 -3.54
N GLY A 52 22.53 0.09 -3.64
CA GLY A 52 21.57 -0.39 -4.67
C GLY A 52 20.22 0.32 -4.73
N THR A 53 20.07 1.36 -3.92
CA THR A 53 18.84 1.96 -3.39
C THR A 53 17.82 2.57 -4.36
N PRO A 54 16.52 2.23 -4.51
CA PRO A 54 15.53 3.26 -4.85
C PRO A 54 15.45 4.28 -3.69
N THR A 55 15.56 5.57 -3.97
CA THR A 55 15.19 6.61 -3.00
C THR A 55 13.69 6.54 -2.70
N ASP A 56 13.25 7.14 -1.59
CA ASP A 56 11.83 7.27 -1.27
C ASP A 56 11.05 7.86 -2.47
N ALA A 57 11.61 8.86 -3.15
CA ALA A 57 11.02 9.46 -4.35
C ALA A 57 10.99 8.51 -5.57
N GLU A 58 11.98 7.63 -5.75
CA GLU A 58 11.97 6.62 -6.82
C GLU A 58 10.92 5.52 -6.58
N SER A 59 10.57 5.27 -5.31
CA SER A 59 9.64 4.21 -4.86
C SER A 59 8.22 4.69 -4.55
N ALA A 60 8.01 6.00 -4.47
CA ALA A 60 6.71 6.59 -4.19
C ALA A 60 5.71 6.32 -5.32
N ILE A 61 4.48 5.94 -4.94
CA ILE A 61 3.31 5.99 -5.82
C ILE A 61 2.50 7.22 -5.41
N HIS A 62 2.30 8.14 -6.35
CA HIS A 62 1.48 9.33 -6.20
C HIS A 62 0.09 9.09 -6.79
N THR A 63 0.04 8.55 -8.00
CA THR A 63 -1.21 8.19 -8.69
C THR A 63 -1.23 6.71 -9.00
N LEU A 64 -2.42 6.10 -8.99
CA LEU A 64 -2.62 4.71 -9.37
C LEU A 64 -3.85 4.59 -10.28
N ARG A 65 -3.67 3.90 -11.41
CA ARG A 65 -4.73 3.57 -12.37
C ARG A 65 -4.74 2.07 -12.64
N VAL A 66 -5.93 1.48 -12.65
CA VAL A 66 -6.13 0.07 -12.93
C VAL A 66 -7.20 -0.12 -13.99
N TYR A 67 -6.93 -1.02 -14.94
CA TYR A 67 -7.89 -1.49 -15.91
C TYR A 67 -8.03 -3.00 -15.82
N ALA A 68 -9.24 -3.50 -16.05
CA ALA A 68 -9.53 -4.91 -16.21
C ALA A 68 -10.24 -5.14 -17.55
N PHE A 69 -9.78 -6.11 -18.32
CA PHE A 69 -10.37 -6.50 -19.61
C PHE A 69 -10.73 -7.98 -19.64
N VAL A 70 -11.81 -8.31 -20.35
CA VAL A 70 -12.24 -9.70 -20.55
C VAL A 70 -12.41 -9.94 -22.03
N GLY A 71 -11.47 -10.70 -22.62
CA GLY A 71 -11.46 -10.93 -24.06
C GLY A 71 -11.31 -9.65 -24.90
N GLY A 72 -10.65 -8.63 -24.34
CA GLY A 72 -10.43 -7.33 -24.98
C GLY A 72 -11.48 -6.24 -24.68
N GLU A 73 -12.60 -6.61 -24.05
CA GLU A 73 -13.65 -5.66 -23.69
C GLU A 73 -13.44 -5.11 -22.27
N PRO A 74 -13.70 -3.81 -22.02
CA PRO A 74 -13.57 -3.21 -20.69
C PRO A 74 -14.49 -3.91 -19.68
N ALA A 75 -13.91 -4.36 -18.57
CA ALA A 75 -14.61 -5.02 -17.48
C ALA A 75 -14.56 -4.22 -16.18
N GLY A 76 -13.55 -3.38 -15.96
CA GLY A 76 -13.48 -2.53 -14.78
C GLY A 76 -12.41 -1.46 -14.90
N HIS A 77 -12.56 -0.39 -14.13
CA HIS A 77 -11.60 0.71 -14.05
C HIS A 77 -11.52 1.23 -12.61
N PHE A 78 -10.32 1.60 -12.17
CA PHE A 78 -10.07 2.32 -10.92
C PHE A 78 -9.01 3.39 -11.15
N TYR A 79 -9.16 4.54 -10.50
CA TYR A 79 -8.17 5.61 -10.50
C TYR A 79 -8.17 6.35 -9.17
N THR A 80 -6.98 6.67 -8.67
CA THR A 80 -6.77 7.63 -7.58
C THR A 80 -5.56 8.52 -7.87
N ASP A 81 -5.68 9.80 -7.54
CA ASP A 81 -4.59 10.77 -7.46
C ASP A 81 -4.08 11.00 -6.03
N ASP A 82 -4.70 10.33 -5.06
CA ASP A 82 -4.32 10.32 -3.65
C ASP A 82 -4.00 8.89 -3.21
N TYR A 83 -2.94 8.30 -3.78
CA TYR A 83 -2.50 6.97 -3.38
C TYR A 83 -2.06 6.92 -1.91
N ALA A 84 -1.51 8.01 -1.38
CA ALA A 84 -1.14 8.11 0.03
C ALA A 84 -2.38 8.04 0.95
N GLY A 85 -3.48 8.66 0.52
CA GLY A 85 -4.79 8.61 1.15
C GLY A 85 -5.56 7.31 0.93
N LEU A 86 -5.07 6.38 0.07
CA LEU A 86 -5.54 5.00 0.14
C LEU A 86 -5.15 4.42 1.50
N GLU A 87 -6.16 4.02 2.25
CA GLU A 87 -6.00 3.63 3.64
C GLU A 87 -5.53 2.18 3.72
N ASP A 88 -4.21 2.03 3.78
CA ASP A 88 -3.56 0.91 4.45
C ASP A 88 -2.14 1.31 4.88
N ALA A 89 -1.70 0.70 5.97
CA ALA A 89 -0.40 0.79 6.61
C ALA A 89 -0.01 2.05 7.40
N SER A 90 0.19 1.75 8.67
CA SER A 90 1.04 2.41 9.67
C SER A 90 2.53 2.52 9.30
N ALA A 91 2.91 2.43 8.01
CA ALA A 91 4.29 2.60 7.52
C ALA A 91 4.35 3.09 6.05
N PRO A 92 5.29 3.98 5.68
CA PRO A 92 5.38 4.62 4.36
C PRO A 92 5.77 3.69 3.18
N THR A 93 6.13 2.43 3.42
CA THR A 93 6.63 1.49 2.41
C THR A 93 5.72 0.29 2.14
N ALA A 94 4.52 0.26 2.72
CA ALA A 94 3.62 -0.88 2.56
C ALA A 94 2.67 -0.72 1.36
N ALA A 95 2.35 -1.84 0.73
CA ALA A 95 1.35 -1.91 -0.33
C ALA A 95 0.00 -1.37 0.16
N LYS A 96 -0.68 -0.58 -0.69
CA LYS A 96 -2.01 -0.04 -0.37
C LYS A 96 -3.09 -0.95 -0.93
N HIS A 97 -4.22 -0.97 -0.24
CA HIS A 97 -5.34 -1.82 -0.57
C HIS A 97 -6.53 -0.98 -1.01
N PHE A 98 -7.28 -1.47 -1.99
CA PHE A 98 -8.49 -0.81 -2.47
C PHE A 98 -9.44 -1.84 -3.08
N LEU A 99 -10.69 -1.42 -3.21
CA LEU A 99 -11.72 -2.17 -3.90
C LEU A 99 -11.90 -1.61 -5.30
N MET A 100 -12.06 -2.50 -6.26
CA MET A 100 -12.33 -2.16 -7.65
C MET A 100 -13.57 -2.89 -8.13
N ASP A 101 -14.47 -2.14 -8.77
CA ASP A 101 -15.62 -2.71 -9.44
C ASP A 101 -15.25 -3.40 -10.74
N ILE A 102 -15.78 -4.62 -10.90
CA ILE A 102 -15.69 -5.41 -12.12
C ILE A 102 -17.09 -5.79 -12.56
N LYS A 103 -17.40 -5.45 -13.82
CA LYS A 103 -18.62 -5.78 -14.53
C LYS A 103 -18.50 -7.15 -15.19
N MET A 104 -19.49 -8.00 -14.95
CA MET A 104 -19.52 -9.37 -15.46
C MET A 104 -20.90 -9.78 -15.96
N TYR A 105 -20.91 -10.69 -16.93
CA TYR A 105 -22.13 -11.24 -17.56
C TYR A 105 -22.30 -12.76 -17.35
N SER A 106 -21.50 -13.40 -16.47
CA SER A 106 -21.62 -14.85 -16.19
C SER A 106 -21.14 -15.23 -14.77
N LEU A 107 -21.84 -16.20 -14.13
CA LEU A 107 -21.58 -16.68 -12.76
C LEU A 107 -20.46 -17.74 -12.62
N GLY A 108 -19.49 -17.77 -13.52
CA GLY A 108 -18.41 -18.77 -13.53
C GLY A 108 -17.02 -18.14 -13.71
N SER A 109 -15.96 -18.93 -13.56
CA SER A 109 -14.60 -18.39 -13.66
C SER A 109 -14.30 -17.82 -15.05
N ARG A 110 -13.62 -16.67 -15.10
CA ARG A 110 -13.16 -16.01 -16.34
C ARG A 110 -11.72 -15.54 -16.19
N ASP A 111 -10.97 -15.59 -17.29
CA ASP A 111 -9.68 -14.93 -17.36
C ASP A 111 -9.90 -13.42 -17.57
N VAL A 112 -9.22 -12.63 -16.74
CA VAL A 112 -9.27 -11.17 -16.75
C VAL A 112 -7.84 -10.66 -16.92
N ASP A 113 -7.64 -9.79 -17.90
CA ASP A 113 -6.37 -9.12 -18.17
C ASP A 113 -6.34 -7.79 -17.41
N PHE A 114 -5.48 -7.71 -16.39
CA PHE A 114 -5.29 -6.51 -15.57
C PHE A 114 -4.08 -5.69 -16.04
N TYR A 115 -4.27 -4.38 -16.06
CA TYR A 115 -3.24 -3.39 -16.32
C TYR A 115 -3.20 -2.40 -15.17
N VAL A 116 -2.12 -2.41 -14.40
CA VAL A 116 -1.91 -1.53 -13.24
C VAL A 116 -0.80 -0.56 -13.60
N ILE A 117 -1.04 0.74 -13.39
CA ILE A 117 -0.16 1.83 -13.80
C ILE A 117 -0.06 2.80 -12.64
N ALA A 118 1.17 3.13 -12.23
CA ALA A 118 1.43 4.17 -11.25
C ALA A 118 2.16 5.34 -11.90
N ASN A 119 1.93 6.54 -11.36
CA ASN A 119 2.68 7.76 -11.69
C ASN A 119 2.64 8.10 -13.18
N GLU A 120 1.44 8.08 -13.77
CA GLU A 120 1.29 8.29 -15.21
C GLU A 120 1.77 9.67 -15.70
N ASP A 121 1.68 10.70 -14.86
CA ASP A 121 2.18 12.06 -15.14
C ASP A 121 3.72 12.16 -15.21
N ALA A 122 4.43 11.14 -14.72
CA ALA A 122 5.86 11.03 -14.90
C ALA A 122 6.22 10.69 -16.36
N MET A 123 5.27 10.26 -17.18
CA MET A 123 5.47 9.97 -18.60
C MET A 123 5.07 11.15 -19.47
N VAL A 124 5.92 11.52 -20.43
CA VAL A 124 5.56 12.57 -21.39
C VAL A 124 5.74 12.10 -22.83
N THR A 125 4.72 12.36 -23.64
CA THR A 125 4.67 12.05 -25.07
C THR A 125 4.67 13.33 -25.89
N THR A 126 5.64 13.47 -26.80
CA THR A 126 5.77 14.66 -27.66
C THR A 126 4.89 14.52 -28.91
N GLY A 127 4.06 15.53 -29.22
CA GLY A 127 3.36 15.65 -30.52
C GLY A 127 1.86 15.38 -30.52
N ALA A 128 1.34 14.69 -29.49
CA ALA A 128 -0.06 14.66 -29.07
C ALA A 128 -0.07 13.98 -27.69
N ALA A 129 -0.68 14.61 -26.68
CA ALA A 129 -0.87 13.96 -25.39
C ALA A 129 -1.86 12.81 -25.59
N VAL A 130 -1.39 11.57 -25.46
CA VAL A 130 -2.26 10.44 -25.22
C VAL A 130 -2.35 10.35 -23.71
N GLU A 131 -3.41 10.92 -23.15
CA GLU A 131 -3.72 10.81 -21.73
C GLU A 131 -4.45 9.49 -21.49
N LEU A 132 -4.13 8.83 -20.37
CA LEU A 132 -4.83 7.64 -19.94
C LEU A 132 -6.09 8.07 -19.20
N ASP A 133 -7.22 7.49 -19.56
CA ASP A 133 -8.53 7.77 -18.98
C ASP A 133 -9.33 6.47 -18.79
N GLU A 134 -10.51 6.55 -18.19
CA GLU A 134 -11.39 5.38 -17.98
C GLU A 134 -11.78 4.64 -19.27
N ASN A 135 -11.68 5.30 -20.44
CA ASN A 135 -12.09 4.76 -21.75
C ASN A 135 -10.92 4.18 -22.55
N THR A 136 -9.72 4.18 -21.97
CA THR A 136 -8.52 3.67 -22.64
C THR A 136 -8.67 2.18 -22.91
N THR A 137 -8.52 1.79 -24.18
CA THR A 137 -8.66 0.41 -24.63
C THR A 137 -7.41 -0.43 -24.34
N GLU A 138 -7.58 -1.75 -24.28
CA GLU A 138 -6.47 -2.69 -24.10
C GLU A 138 -5.41 -2.53 -25.21
N ALA A 139 -5.83 -2.26 -26.45
CA ALA A 139 -4.92 -2.02 -27.57
C ALA A 139 -4.11 -0.72 -27.39
N GLN A 140 -4.73 0.34 -26.87
CA GLN A 140 -4.02 1.59 -26.55
C GLN A 140 -3.00 1.38 -25.44
N LEU A 141 -3.33 0.62 -24.39
CA LEU A 141 -2.40 0.30 -23.30
C LEU A 141 -1.19 -0.50 -23.78
N ASN A 142 -1.42 -1.56 -24.57
CA ASN A 142 -0.33 -2.37 -25.13
C ASN A 142 0.53 -1.58 -26.13
N GLY A 143 -0.03 -0.57 -26.80
CA GLY A 143 0.68 0.29 -27.74
C GLY A 143 1.22 1.59 -27.14
N PHE A 144 1.04 1.83 -25.84
CA PHE A 144 1.37 3.11 -25.22
C PHE A 144 2.87 3.33 -25.16
N THR A 145 3.31 4.47 -25.68
CA THR A 145 4.71 4.90 -25.66
C THR A 145 4.87 6.31 -25.12
N PHE A 146 5.98 6.56 -24.44
CA PHE A 146 6.38 7.87 -23.95
C PHE A 146 7.81 8.21 -24.39
N THR A 147 8.15 9.49 -24.45
CA THR A 147 9.40 9.98 -25.04
C THR A 147 10.38 10.61 -24.06
N ARG A 148 9.91 10.97 -22.85
CA ARG A 148 10.75 11.42 -21.74
C ARG A 148 10.08 11.13 -20.40
N LEU A 149 10.88 11.16 -19.35
CA LEU A 149 10.39 11.25 -17.98
C LEU A 149 10.24 12.70 -17.56
N ASN A 150 9.19 13.01 -16.81
CA ASN A 150 9.06 14.26 -16.07
C ASN A 150 9.69 14.07 -14.69
N LEU A 151 10.90 14.58 -14.52
CA LEU A 151 11.67 14.49 -13.27
C LEU A 151 11.82 15.88 -12.62
N ASP A 152 10.96 16.83 -13.01
CA ASP A 152 10.97 18.18 -12.48
C ASP A 152 10.62 18.18 -10.98
N ASP A 153 11.01 19.26 -10.28
CA ASP A 153 10.73 19.48 -8.85
C ASP A 153 11.05 18.29 -7.94
N ASP A 154 12.27 17.74 -8.09
CA ASP A 154 12.78 16.62 -7.28
C ASP A 154 11.92 15.35 -7.38
N MET A 155 11.52 14.99 -8.61
CA MET A 155 10.68 13.83 -8.90
C MET A 155 9.30 13.92 -8.23
N ALA A 156 8.65 15.09 -8.25
CA ALA A 156 7.33 15.31 -7.65
C ALA A 156 6.22 14.38 -8.19
N HIS A 157 6.39 13.84 -9.40
CA HIS A 157 5.48 12.87 -10.02
C HIS A 157 5.95 11.41 -9.86
N GLY A 158 7.06 11.15 -9.18
CA GLY A 158 7.67 9.83 -9.05
C GLY A 158 8.22 9.26 -10.37
N LEU A 159 8.45 7.94 -10.40
CA LEU A 159 8.76 7.19 -11.61
C LEU A 159 7.53 6.42 -12.10
N PRO A 160 7.29 6.30 -13.42
CA PRO A 160 6.22 5.45 -13.91
C PRO A 160 6.50 4.01 -13.53
N MET A 161 5.47 3.28 -13.12
CA MET A 161 5.55 1.85 -12.83
C MET A 161 4.33 1.15 -13.41
N CYS A 162 4.48 -0.12 -13.79
CA CYS A 162 3.38 -0.85 -14.41
C CYS A 162 3.38 -2.35 -14.09
N CYS A 163 2.22 -2.96 -14.22
CA CYS A 163 2.03 -4.41 -14.21
C CYS A 163 1.00 -4.77 -15.28
N LYS A 164 1.29 -5.83 -16.05
CA LYS A 164 0.31 -6.49 -16.93
C LYS A 164 0.22 -7.94 -16.47
N ARG A 165 -0.98 -8.37 -16.06
CA ARG A 165 -1.16 -9.71 -15.50
C ARG A 165 -2.53 -10.28 -15.84
N LYS A 166 -2.55 -11.52 -16.29
CA LYS A 166 -3.77 -12.29 -16.49
C LYS A 166 -4.08 -13.07 -15.23
N GLU A 167 -5.30 -12.94 -14.73
CA GLU A 167 -5.79 -13.65 -13.56
C GLU A 167 -7.10 -14.37 -13.88
N THR A 168 -7.22 -15.61 -13.43
CA THR A 168 -8.48 -16.34 -13.51
C THR A 168 -9.30 -16.00 -12.27
N ILE A 169 -10.38 -15.25 -12.45
CA ILE A 169 -11.25 -14.79 -11.36
C ILE A 169 -12.42 -15.75 -11.19
N ASN A 170 -12.64 -16.23 -9.96
CA ASN A 170 -13.79 -17.06 -9.60
C ASN A 170 -14.93 -16.20 -9.02
N PHE A 171 -15.97 -15.98 -9.82
CA PHE A 171 -17.15 -15.21 -9.45
C PHE A 171 -18.22 -16.00 -8.68
N ALA A 172 -17.95 -17.26 -8.33
CA ALA A 172 -18.90 -18.12 -7.61
C ALA A 172 -18.69 -18.13 -6.08
N GLU A 173 -17.57 -17.58 -5.59
CA GLU A 173 -17.24 -17.55 -4.17
C GLU A 173 -17.19 -16.11 -3.63
N ASP A 174 -18.21 -15.78 -2.85
CA ASP A 174 -18.33 -14.49 -2.16
C ASP A 174 -17.51 -14.53 -0.86
N ASP A 175 -17.01 -13.37 -0.44
CA ASP A 175 -16.37 -13.24 0.86
C ASP A 175 -17.41 -13.48 1.98
N PRO A 176 -17.10 -14.27 3.03
CA PRO A 176 -18.03 -14.46 4.15
C PRO A 176 -18.39 -13.15 4.88
N ASN A 177 -17.57 -12.11 4.76
CA ASN A 177 -17.81 -10.76 5.29
C ASN A 177 -18.30 -9.81 4.17
N ASN A 178 -19.25 -10.26 3.33
CA ASN A 178 -19.83 -9.46 2.24
C ASN A 178 -20.83 -8.41 2.76
N HIS A 179 -20.32 -7.21 3.07
CA HIS A 179 -21.05 -6.08 3.64
C HIS A 179 -21.89 -5.28 2.62
N GLN A 180 -22.79 -5.96 1.90
CA GLN A 180 -23.60 -5.35 0.81
C GLN A 180 -24.57 -4.24 1.23
N THR A 181 -24.70 -3.99 2.53
CA THR A 181 -25.66 -3.04 3.11
C THR A 181 -24.99 -1.80 3.69
N ASP A 182 -23.66 -1.74 3.65
CA ASP A 182 -22.91 -0.63 4.24
C ASP A 182 -22.83 0.54 3.24
N PRO A 183 -22.90 1.81 3.73
CA PRO A 183 -22.86 2.99 2.86
C PRO A 183 -21.62 3.01 1.96
N GLY A 184 -21.81 3.01 0.64
CA GLY A 184 -20.73 2.97 -0.35
C GLY A 184 -20.50 1.61 -1.01
N HIS A 185 -21.19 0.56 -0.55
CA HIS A 185 -21.11 -0.80 -1.11
C HIS A 185 -22.49 -1.40 -1.45
N GLU A 186 -23.54 -0.58 -1.50
CA GLU A 186 -24.90 -1.05 -1.71
C GLU A 186 -25.09 -1.74 -3.06
N GLY A 187 -25.40 -3.04 -3.02
CA GLY A 187 -25.69 -3.85 -4.21
C GLY A 187 -24.46 -4.47 -4.89
N HIS A 188 -23.27 -4.29 -4.33
CA HIS A 188 -22.05 -4.92 -4.83
C HIS A 188 -21.76 -6.23 -4.07
N ILE A 189 -21.27 -7.26 -4.76
CA ILE A 189 -20.81 -8.51 -4.13
C ILE A 189 -19.29 -8.46 -3.97
N LEU A 190 -18.80 -8.56 -2.73
CA LEU A 190 -17.38 -8.75 -2.47
C LEU A 190 -16.98 -10.20 -2.74
N LEU A 191 -15.99 -10.41 -3.62
CA LEU A 191 -15.43 -11.75 -3.84
C LEU A 191 -14.45 -12.14 -2.76
N LYS A 192 -14.44 -13.44 -2.45
CA LYS A 192 -13.44 -14.04 -1.56
C LYS A 192 -12.03 -14.03 -2.16
N GLN A 193 -11.93 -14.05 -3.50
CA GLN A 193 -10.63 -14.01 -4.18
C GLN A 193 -10.03 -12.61 -4.06
N LYS A 194 -8.74 -12.56 -3.71
CA LYS A 194 -7.98 -11.33 -3.61
C LYS A 194 -6.81 -11.33 -4.59
N LEU A 195 -6.42 -10.16 -5.08
CA LEU A 195 -5.34 -10.00 -6.05
C LEU A 195 -4.21 -9.13 -5.52
N ASN A 196 -2.98 -9.52 -5.86
CA ASN A 196 -1.76 -8.79 -5.55
C ASN A 196 -1.01 -8.47 -6.85
N PHE A 197 -0.61 -7.22 -7.03
CA PHE A 197 0.16 -6.76 -8.18
C PHE A 197 1.47 -6.12 -7.74
N GLU A 198 2.55 -6.58 -8.37
CA GLU A 198 3.87 -6.00 -8.24
C GLU A 198 4.14 -5.10 -9.44
N LEU A 199 4.46 -3.84 -9.19
CA LEU A 199 4.78 -2.90 -10.26
C LEU A 199 6.27 -2.94 -10.60
N VAL A 200 6.57 -2.78 -11.88
CA VAL A 200 7.94 -2.64 -12.39
C VAL A 200 8.12 -1.30 -13.09
N ARG A 201 9.28 -0.67 -12.92
CA ARG A 201 9.63 0.55 -13.66
C ARG A 201 9.95 0.18 -15.10
N PRO A 202 9.37 0.82 -16.13
CA PRO A 202 9.66 0.52 -17.53
C PRO A 202 11.02 1.08 -17.98
N VAL A 203 11.94 1.38 -17.08
CA VAL A 203 13.26 1.98 -17.34
C VAL A 203 14.34 1.24 -16.55
N GLY A 204 15.60 1.36 -16.96
CA GLY A 204 16.74 0.97 -16.11
C GLY A 204 17.25 2.16 -15.30
N LYS A 205 18.17 1.90 -14.36
CA LYS A 205 18.94 2.94 -13.64
C LYS A 205 20.43 2.72 -13.86
N ILE A 206 21.18 3.79 -14.07
CA ILE A 206 22.65 3.73 -14.16
C ILE A 206 23.24 4.57 -13.03
N GLY A 207 24.10 3.93 -12.24
CA GLY A 207 24.99 4.56 -11.27
C GLY A 207 26.43 4.48 -11.78
N VAL A 208 27.17 5.58 -11.76
CA VAL A 208 28.60 5.59 -12.11
C VAL A 208 29.42 5.90 -10.88
N PHE A 209 30.38 5.02 -10.62
CA PHE A 209 31.28 5.09 -9.49
C PHE A 209 32.73 5.09 -9.98
N ALA A 210 33.61 5.75 -9.24
CA ALA A 210 35.02 5.85 -9.57
C ALA A 210 35.92 5.56 -8.38
N ALA A 211 37.08 4.98 -8.66
CA ALA A 211 38.15 4.80 -7.69
C ALA A 211 39.52 4.88 -8.38
N LYS A 212 40.54 5.22 -7.60
CA LYS A 212 41.93 5.09 -8.01
C LYS A 212 42.39 3.63 -7.91
N PRO A 213 43.30 3.17 -8.77
CA PRO A 213 44.09 1.99 -8.49
C PRO A 213 44.94 2.13 -7.22
N GLU A 214 45.07 1.03 -6.48
CA GLU A 214 45.98 0.97 -5.33
C GLU A 214 47.40 1.40 -5.71
N GLY A 215 47.97 2.33 -4.92
CA GLY A 215 49.29 2.90 -5.11
C GLY A 215 49.36 4.04 -6.15
N GLU A 216 48.23 4.53 -6.65
CA GLU A 216 48.21 5.63 -7.61
C GLU A 216 48.25 7.01 -6.92
N GLU A 217 49.31 7.76 -7.22
CA GLU A 217 49.57 9.08 -6.68
C GLU A 217 48.68 10.16 -7.30
N GLY A 218 48.39 11.19 -6.50
CA GLY A 218 47.60 12.35 -6.91
C GLY A 218 46.11 12.25 -6.58
N THR A 219 45.44 13.37 -6.76
CA THR A 219 44.01 13.56 -6.57
C THR A 219 43.28 13.34 -7.89
N LEU A 220 42.38 12.36 -7.93
CA LEU A 220 41.52 12.07 -9.07
C LEU A 220 40.24 12.89 -8.99
N THR A 221 39.84 13.52 -10.10
CA THR A 221 38.54 14.20 -10.24
C THR A 221 37.87 13.74 -11.53
N VAL A 222 36.60 13.36 -11.45
CA VAL A 222 35.76 13.13 -12.63
C VAL A 222 35.24 14.48 -13.10
N THR A 223 35.50 14.82 -14.37
CA THR A 223 35.23 16.15 -14.94
C THR A 223 34.08 16.13 -15.95
N GLY A 224 33.53 14.96 -16.26
CA GLY A 224 32.36 14.84 -17.11
C GLY A 224 31.91 13.40 -17.29
N LEU A 225 30.60 13.24 -17.47
CA LEU A 225 29.96 11.97 -17.78
C LEU A 225 28.95 12.19 -18.91
N SER A 226 28.90 11.30 -19.88
CA SER A 226 27.88 11.37 -20.93
C SER A 226 27.50 10.01 -21.49
N VAL A 227 26.26 9.88 -21.96
CA VAL A 227 25.76 8.67 -22.61
C VAL A 227 25.32 9.01 -24.03
N THR A 228 25.70 8.16 -24.97
CA THR A 228 25.21 8.20 -26.36
C THR A 228 24.38 6.97 -26.66
N ARG A 229 23.55 7.06 -27.71
CA ARG A 229 22.72 5.94 -28.20
C ARG A 229 21.53 5.58 -27.33
N SER A 230 21.23 6.41 -26.34
CA SER A 230 19.99 6.33 -25.57
C SER A 230 18.76 6.42 -26.46
N ARG A 231 17.75 5.62 -26.12
CA ARG A 231 16.44 5.64 -26.76
C ARG A 231 15.65 6.88 -26.33
N PHE A 232 14.82 7.39 -27.24
CA PHE A 232 13.91 8.52 -27.00
C PHE A 232 12.44 8.14 -26.97
N VAL A 233 12.14 6.85 -27.10
CA VAL A 233 10.80 6.30 -27.02
C VAL A 233 10.90 5.03 -26.20
N ASN A 234 9.97 4.81 -25.29
CA ASN A 234 9.86 3.60 -24.52
C ASN A 234 8.41 3.18 -24.37
N PHE A 235 8.17 1.89 -24.17
CA PHE A 235 6.84 1.33 -24.00
C PHE A 235 6.49 1.25 -22.52
N LEU A 236 5.27 1.66 -22.17
CA LEU A 236 4.74 1.43 -20.82
C LEU A 236 4.66 -0.08 -20.56
N MET A 237 3.93 -0.80 -21.42
CA MET A 237 3.83 -2.26 -21.38
C MET A 237 4.88 -2.89 -22.30
N CYS A 238 5.66 -3.85 -21.80
CA CYS A 238 6.71 -4.48 -22.60
C CYS A 238 6.07 -5.27 -23.76
N PRO A 239 6.45 -5.01 -25.02
CA PRO A 239 6.01 -5.85 -26.14
C PRO A 239 6.71 -7.21 -26.10
N ASP A 240 6.06 -8.25 -26.63
CA ASP A 240 6.61 -9.62 -26.68
C ASP A 240 7.97 -9.71 -27.37
N ASN A 241 8.24 -8.80 -28.32
CA ASN A 241 9.54 -8.68 -28.98
C ASN A 241 9.96 -7.21 -29.05
N LEU A 242 10.74 -6.80 -28.05
CA LEU A 242 11.25 -5.43 -27.92
C LEU A 242 12.17 -5.02 -29.09
N GLU A 243 12.98 -5.93 -29.62
CA GLU A 243 13.86 -5.65 -30.76
C GLU A 243 13.07 -5.29 -32.03
N ASN A 244 12.00 -6.05 -32.32
CA ASN A 244 11.13 -5.79 -33.47
C ASN A 244 10.29 -4.53 -33.27
N ALA A 245 9.86 -4.25 -32.04
CA ALA A 245 9.10 -3.05 -31.71
C ALA A 245 9.93 -1.77 -31.94
N TYR A 246 11.24 -1.82 -31.66
CA TYR A 246 12.17 -0.73 -31.93
C TYR A 246 12.69 -0.76 -33.39
N GLY A 247 11.86 -0.29 -34.32
CA GLY A 247 12.16 -0.26 -35.77
C GLY A 247 13.23 0.74 -36.25
N ASN A 248 14.03 1.37 -35.38
CA ASN A 248 15.08 2.33 -35.76
C ASN A 248 16.38 2.15 -34.95
N GLN A 249 17.49 2.74 -35.41
CA GLN A 249 18.82 2.58 -34.80
C GLN A 249 19.02 3.32 -33.46
N GLY A 250 18.01 3.98 -32.91
CA GLY A 250 18.17 4.85 -31.76
C GLY A 250 18.83 6.18 -32.14
N SER A 251 19.16 6.99 -31.15
CA SER A 251 19.69 8.34 -31.34
C SER A 251 21.21 8.38 -31.42
N SER A 252 21.81 9.21 -32.27
CA SER A 252 23.24 9.53 -32.17
C SER A 252 23.56 10.67 -31.21
N VAL A 253 22.55 11.23 -30.52
CA VAL A 253 22.70 12.39 -29.64
C VAL A 253 23.38 11.98 -28.33
N THR A 254 24.39 12.76 -27.94
CA THR A 254 25.03 12.68 -26.63
C THR A 254 24.17 13.39 -25.59
N ARG A 255 23.92 12.72 -24.47
CA ARG A 255 23.34 13.30 -23.27
C ARG A 255 24.41 13.42 -22.21
N GLU A 256 24.67 14.64 -21.77
CA GLU A 256 25.53 14.90 -20.62
C GLU A 256 24.81 14.50 -19.32
N LEU A 257 25.56 13.92 -18.39
CA LEU A 257 25.12 13.56 -17.05
C LEU A 257 25.84 14.46 -16.04
N ALA A 258 25.11 14.92 -15.04
CA ALA A 258 25.68 15.77 -13.99
C ALA A 258 26.68 14.98 -13.14
N THR A 259 27.86 15.56 -12.91
CA THR A 259 28.92 15.00 -12.07
C THR A 259 28.95 15.70 -10.71
N VAL A 260 29.45 14.98 -9.69
CA VAL A 260 29.86 15.62 -8.43
C VAL A 260 31.22 16.29 -8.66
N ASP A 261 31.37 17.54 -8.23
CA ASP A 261 32.61 18.32 -8.42
C ASP A 261 33.72 17.95 -7.41
N ASP A 262 33.47 16.98 -6.52
CA ASP A 262 34.38 16.57 -5.46
C ASP A 262 35.46 15.57 -5.93
N PRO A 263 36.60 15.53 -5.23
CA PRO A 263 37.62 14.50 -5.45
C PRO A 263 37.09 13.08 -5.26
N VAL A 264 37.59 12.15 -6.07
CA VAL A 264 37.39 10.72 -5.86
C VAL A 264 38.24 10.28 -4.66
N LEU A 265 37.57 9.81 -3.60
CA LEU A 265 38.21 9.44 -2.33
C LEU A 265 38.62 7.97 -2.28
N SER A 266 37.99 7.13 -3.11
CA SER A 266 38.18 5.68 -3.06
C SER A 266 39.44 5.22 -3.80
N GLU A 267 40.07 4.20 -3.24
CA GLU A 267 41.23 3.49 -3.80
C GLU A 267 40.97 1.99 -3.67
N VAL A 268 41.11 1.26 -4.77
CA VAL A 268 40.72 -0.16 -4.85
C VAL A 268 41.74 -1.00 -5.60
N ALA A 269 41.85 -2.28 -5.22
CA ALA A 269 42.61 -3.27 -5.95
C ALA A 269 42.05 -3.50 -7.36
N SER A 270 42.91 -3.95 -8.29
CA SER A 270 42.48 -4.26 -9.65
C SER A 270 41.44 -5.40 -9.66
N GLY A 271 40.32 -5.16 -10.33
CA GLY A 271 39.25 -6.15 -10.48
C GLY A 271 38.20 -6.14 -9.36
N GLU A 272 38.21 -5.17 -8.45
CA GLU A 272 37.16 -5.00 -7.45
C GLU A 272 35.77 -4.83 -8.09
N THR A 273 34.76 -5.51 -7.54
CA THR A 273 33.39 -5.56 -8.08
C THR A 273 32.34 -5.00 -7.15
N ASP A 274 32.69 -4.78 -5.88
CA ASP A 274 31.79 -4.22 -4.87
C ASP A 274 31.70 -2.70 -5.02
N ALA A 275 30.55 -2.22 -5.49
CA ALA A 275 30.30 -0.80 -5.76
C ALA A 275 30.42 0.07 -4.50
N SER A 276 30.15 -0.48 -3.31
CA SER A 276 30.24 0.26 -2.04
C SER A 276 31.66 0.72 -1.70
N LYS A 277 32.68 0.13 -2.34
CA LYS A 277 34.10 0.50 -2.20
C LYS A 277 34.54 1.60 -3.18
N TYR A 278 33.66 2.05 -4.06
CA TYR A 278 33.94 3.12 -5.01
C TYR A 278 33.24 4.42 -4.58
N THR A 279 33.75 5.56 -5.04
CA THR A 279 33.11 6.87 -4.81
C THR A 279 32.03 7.09 -5.86
N PRO A 280 30.78 7.41 -5.49
CA PRO A 280 29.76 7.83 -6.47
C PRO A 280 30.17 9.15 -7.13
N VAL A 281 30.08 9.23 -8.45
CA VAL A 281 30.54 10.42 -9.22
C VAL A 281 29.44 11.07 -10.06
N GLN A 282 28.23 10.53 -10.04
CA GLN A 282 27.05 11.18 -10.60
C GLN A 282 26.35 12.02 -9.54
N ALA A 283 26.01 13.27 -9.88
CA ALA A 283 25.25 14.15 -8.98
C ALA A 283 23.75 13.82 -8.98
N VAL A 284 23.24 13.27 -10.08
CA VAL A 284 21.83 12.86 -10.23
C VAL A 284 21.80 11.51 -10.93
N ALA A 285 20.90 10.63 -10.51
CA ALA A 285 20.68 9.34 -11.14
C ALA A 285 20.27 9.49 -12.62
N TYR A 286 20.67 8.54 -13.46
CA TYR A 286 20.28 8.49 -14.86
C TYR A 286 19.38 7.29 -15.13
N TYR A 287 18.22 7.54 -15.75
CA TYR A 287 17.21 6.53 -16.07
C TYR A 287 17.13 6.27 -17.58
N PRO A 288 17.98 5.39 -18.12
CA PRO A 288 17.87 5.00 -19.53
C PRO A 288 16.59 4.21 -19.81
N PHE A 289 15.99 4.49 -20.95
CA PHE A 289 14.96 3.64 -21.54
C PHE A 289 15.54 2.28 -21.93
N GLU A 290 14.66 1.28 -22.01
CA GLU A 290 15.05 -0.08 -22.37
C GLU A 290 15.75 -0.11 -23.73
N ASN A 291 16.83 -0.87 -23.80
CA ASN A 291 17.62 -1.03 -25.00
C ASN A 291 18.05 -2.50 -25.11
N PRO A 292 17.44 -3.32 -25.98
CA PRO A 292 17.81 -4.74 -26.10
C PRO A 292 19.21 -4.92 -26.71
N TRP A 293 19.80 -3.85 -27.25
CA TRP A 293 21.14 -3.85 -27.81
C TRP A 293 22.17 -3.35 -26.80
N GLY A 294 23.33 -3.98 -26.80
CA GLY A 294 24.43 -3.63 -25.90
C GLY A 294 25.69 -4.42 -26.23
N SER A 295 26.64 -4.43 -25.30
CA SER A 295 27.85 -5.23 -25.36
C SER A 295 27.91 -6.26 -24.24
N THR A 296 28.56 -7.39 -24.51
CA THR A 296 28.90 -8.39 -23.50
C THR A 296 30.21 -8.07 -22.78
N ALA A 297 30.94 -7.03 -23.20
CA ALA A 297 32.20 -6.60 -22.61
C ALA A 297 32.33 -5.07 -22.64
N TRP A 298 32.73 -4.47 -21.51
CA TRP A 298 32.81 -3.02 -21.34
C TRP A 298 33.78 -2.33 -22.32
N ASN A 299 34.82 -3.04 -22.77
CA ASN A 299 35.91 -2.51 -23.60
C ASN A 299 35.79 -2.88 -25.09
N GLN A 300 34.75 -3.61 -25.48
CA GLN A 300 34.54 -4.01 -26.87
C GLN A 300 33.21 -3.47 -27.37
N PRO A 301 33.17 -2.88 -28.59
CA PRO A 301 31.92 -2.52 -29.21
C PRO A 301 31.01 -3.75 -29.34
N GLY A 302 29.77 -3.63 -28.85
CA GLY A 302 28.70 -4.58 -29.11
C GLY A 302 27.92 -4.20 -30.38
N ASP A 303 26.60 -4.37 -30.35
CA ASP A 303 25.73 -3.88 -31.42
C ASP A 303 25.87 -2.35 -31.56
N SER A 304 25.85 -1.87 -32.80
CA SER A 304 25.90 -0.44 -33.15
C SER A 304 24.83 0.44 -32.47
N ARG A 305 23.75 -0.17 -31.97
CA ARG A 305 22.62 0.47 -31.28
C ARG A 305 22.74 0.45 -29.76
N GLY A 306 23.78 -0.21 -29.22
CA GLY A 306 24.02 -0.29 -27.79
C GLY A 306 24.48 1.05 -27.19
N ASN A 307 24.11 1.28 -25.93
CA ASN A 307 24.46 2.50 -25.21
C ASN A 307 25.97 2.56 -24.92
N ILE A 308 26.54 3.76 -24.98
CA ILE A 308 27.95 4.00 -24.67
C ILE A 308 28.03 5.09 -23.61
N LEU A 309 28.67 4.77 -22.49
CA LEU A 309 29.04 5.72 -21.44
C LEU A 309 30.46 6.24 -21.72
N THR A 310 30.63 7.56 -21.63
CA THR A 310 31.92 8.24 -21.69
C THR A 310 32.19 8.88 -20.33
N ILE A 311 33.40 8.68 -19.81
CA ILE A 311 33.87 9.29 -18.56
C ILE A 311 35.10 10.14 -18.84
N LYS A 312 35.08 11.38 -18.37
CA LYS A 312 36.22 12.30 -18.42
C LYS A 312 36.76 12.51 -17.03
N TYR A 313 38.09 12.51 -16.90
CA TYR A 313 38.73 12.65 -15.60
C TYR A 313 40.12 13.27 -15.72
N LYS A 314 40.64 13.76 -14.60
CA LYS A 314 42.01 14.30 -14.50
C LYS A 314 42.64 13.93 -13.17
N TYR A 315 43.98 13.92 -13.16
CA TYR A 315 44.78 13.88 -11.95
C TYR A 315 45.41 15.25 -11.74
N ASP A 316 45.51 15.71 -10.49
CA ASP A 316 46.19 16.97 -10.15
C ASP A 316 47.69 16.97 -10.47
N THR A 317 48.32 15.80 -10.58
CA THR A 317 49.75 15.64 -10.88
C THR A 317 50.17 16.23 -12.22
N ASP A 318 49.28 16.23 -13.21
CA ASP A 318 49.55 16.79 -14.55
C ASP A 318 48.40 17.60 -15.15
N SER A 319 47.22 17.58 -14.50
CA SER A 319 46.00 18.25 -14.96
C SER A 319 45.57 17.90 -16.39
N GLN A 320 46.06 16.80 -16.97
CA GLN A 320 45.67 16.36 -18.30
C GLN A 320 44.28 15.70 -18.24
N GLU A 321 43.36 16.18 -19.07
CA GLU A 321 42.05 15.54 -19.24
C GLU A 321 42.20 14.23 -20.01
N ARG A 322 41.65 13.15 -19.43
CA ARG A 322 41.63 11.80 -19.98
C ARG A 322 40.18 11.40 -20.23
N THR A 323 39.99 10.54 -21.23
CA THR A 323 38.66 10.04 -21.60
C THR A 323 38.65 8.51 -21.57
N GLY A 324 37.69 7.95 -20.85
CA GLY A 324 37.35 6.54 -20.87
C GLY A 324 36.05 6.28 -21.62
N THR A 325 35.98 5.14 -22.32
CA THR A 325 34.79 4.69 -23.05
C THR A 325 34.35 3.33 -22.54
N VAL A 326 33.04 3.20 -22.28
CA VAL A 326 32.42 2.03 -21.68
C VAL A 326 31.21 1.62 -22.54
N TYR A 327 31.27 0.43 -23.13
CA TYR A 327 30.15 -0.16 -23.87
C TYR A 327 29.21 -0.87 -22.92
N LEU A 328 28.01 -0.32 -22.73
CA LEU A 328 27.06 -0.82 -21.75
C LEU A 328 26.39 -2.12 -22.23
N PRO A 329 25.98 -3.01 -21.31
CA PRO A 329 25.11 -4.12 -21.65
C PRO A 329 23.73 -3.64 -22.12
N PRO A 330 22.89 -4.55 -22.65
CA PRO A 330 21.49 -4.26 -22.87
C PRO A 330 20.84 -3.70 -21.60
N ILE A 331 20.00 -2.68 -21.77
CA ILE A 331 19.24 -2.06 -20.68
C ILE A 331 17.88 -2.73 -20.59
N VAL A 332 17.64 -3.35 -19.44
CA VAL A 332 16.41 -4.03 -19.08
C VAL A 332 15.63 -3.15 -18.12
N ARG A 333 14.29 -3.15 -18.25
CA ARG A 333 13.42 -2.46 -17.30
C ARG A 333 13.63 -2.96 -15.87
N ASN A 334 13.44 -2.06 -14.91
CA ASN A 334 13.55 -2.36 -13.48
C ASN A 334 14.86 -3.07 -13.10
N THR A 335 15.98 -2.65 -13.70
CA THR A 335 17.33 -3.16 -13.41
C THR A 335 18.28 -2.01 -13.08
N TYR A 336 19.10 -2.18 -12.03
CA TYR A 336 20.11 -1.20 -11.64
C TYR A 336 21.51 -1.63 -12.10
N TYR A 337 22.16 -0.78 -12.89
CA TYR A 337 23.49 -0.98 -13.43
C TYR A 337 24.49 -0.08 -12.70
N MET A 338 25.31 -0.69 -11.84
CA MET A 338 26.41 0.01 -11.16
C MET A 338 27.69 -0.16 -11.98
N VAL A 339 28.12 0.94 -12.62
CA VAL A 339 29.32 0.99 -13.46
C VAL A 339 30.50 1.46 -12.61
N CYS A 340 31.35 0.52 -12.21
CA CYS A 340 32.48 0.77 -11.32
C CYS A 340 33.76 0.99 -12.15
N CYS A 341 34.21 2.24 -12.23
CA CYS A 341 35.36 2.66 -13.02
C CYS A 341 36.63 2.81 -12.17
N GLN A 342 37.64 1.99 -12.44
CA GLN A 342 38.99 2.20 -11.91
C GLN A 342 39.79 3.05 -12.90
N LEU A 343 40.21 4.25 -12.50
CA LEU A 343 40.76 5.27 -13.41
C LEU A 343 42.22 5.56 -13.09
N SER A 344 43.15 5.19 -13.98
CA SER A 344 44.58 5.44 -13.76
C SER A 344 45.06 6.76 -14.36
N ASN A 345 46.12 7.32 -13.77
CA ASN A 345 46.90 8.44 -14.25
C ASN A 345 47.57 8.13 -15.60
N SER A 346 47.78 6.86 -15.95
CA SER A 346 48.27 6.48 -17.29
C SER A 346 47.23 6.65 -18.42
N GLY A 347 45.97 6.95 -18.09
CA GLY A 347 44.87 6.96 -19.05
C GLY A 347 44.20 5.59 -19.26
N LYS A 348 44.72 4.53 -18.63
CA LYS A 348 44.06 3.22 -18.62
C LYS A 348 42.86 3.23 -17.69
N ILE A 349 41.79 2.58 -18.13
CA ILE A 349 40.58 2.35 -17.34
C ILE A 349 40.35 0.84 -17.21
N LEU A 350 39.77 0.43 -16.09
CA LEU A 350 39.18 -0.89 -15.89
C LEU A 350 37.74 -0.69 -15.41
N VAL A 351 36.80 -1.47 -15.93
CA VAL A 351 35.40 -1.36 -15.56
C VAL A 351 34.86 -2.72 -15.16
N ASN A 352 34.14 -2.73 -14.04
CA ASN A 352 33.31 -3.83 -13.60
C ASN A 352 31.86 -3.38 -13.48
N TYR A 353 30.94 -4.31 -13.73
CA TYR A 353 29.51 -4.09 -13.52
C TYR A 353 29.05 -4.89 -12.31
N SER A 354 28.33 -4.24 -11.40
CA SER A 354 27.40 -4.93 -10.52
C SER A 354 26.00 -4.68 -11.08
N VAL A 355 25.30 -5.76 -11.41
CA VAL A 355 23.91 -5.72 -11.89
C VAL A 355 23.07 -6.34 -10.80
N ALA A 356 22.15 -5.54 -10.27
CA ALA A 356 21.18 -6.00 -9.30
C ALA A 356 19.79 -5.90 -9.93
N ASP A 357 18.92 -6.85 -9.57
CA ASP A 357 17.48 -6.61 -9.72
C ASP A 357 17.17 -5.33 -8.95
N TRP A 358 16.41 -4.42 -9.57
CA TRP A 358 16.00 -3.19 -8.92
C TRP A 358 14.83 -3.50 -7.95
N ASP A 359 14.90 -4.63 -7.20
CA ASP A 359 14.25 -4.98 -5.91
C ASP A 359 14.09 -6.49 -5.52
N ASP A 360 14.03 -6.76 -4.19
CA ASP A 360 13.45 -7.93 -3.50
C ASP A 360 12.57 -7.49 -2.27
N ALA A 361 11.35 -6.96 -2.47
CA ALA A 361 10.38 -6.81 -1.40
C ALA A 361 9.71 -8.16 -1.08
N GLU A 362 9.57 -8.48 0.20
CA GLU A 362 8.85 -9.69 0.66
C GLU A 362 7.39 -9.66 0.17
N PRO A 363 6.82 -10.80 -0.29
CA PRO A 363 5.42 -10.88 -0.71
C PRO A 363 4.47 -10.45 0.41
N TYR A 364 3.49 -9.58 0.08
CA TYR A 364 2.50 -9.09 1.04
C TYR A 364 1.36 -10.11 1.25
N GLU A 365 1.09 -10.48 2.51
CA GLU A 365 -0.06 -11.30 2.89
C GLU A 365 -1.30 -10.44 3.16
N LEU A 366 -2.41 -10.79 2.50
CA LEU A 366 -3.72 -10.16 2.63
C LEU A 366 -4.59 -10.88 3.67
N GLU A 367 -4.67 -10.39 4.90
CA GLU A 367 -5.64 -10.89 5.87
C GLU A 367 -6.73 -9.85 6.13
N PHE A 368 -7.95 -10.19 5.74
CA PHE A 368 -9.08 -9.28 5.70
C PHE A 368 -10.22 -9.87 6.54
N ALA A 369 -10.04 -9.85 7.85
CA ALA A 369 -10.96 -10.42 8.82
C ALA A 369 -11.42 -9.35 9.80
N ALA A 370 -12.70 -9.36 10.16
CA ALA A 370 -13.14 -8.66 11.36
C ALA A 370 -12.30 -9.11 12.55
N PRO A 371 -11.94 -8.22 13.48
CA PRO A 371 -11.26 -8.65 14.68
C PRO A 371 -12.13 -9.64 15.45
N GLU A 372 -11.53 -10.76 15.84
CA GLU A 372 -12.12 -11.65 16.82
C GLU A 372 -11.85 -11.09 18.21
N TYR A 373 -12.86 -11.10 19.08
CA TYR A 373 -12.69 -10.64 20.46
C TYR A 373 -13.41 -11.57 21.44
N GLU A 374 -12.89 -11.59 22.65
CA GLU A 374 -13.55 -12.25 23.77
C GLU A 374 -14.44 -11.23 24.50
N MET A 375 -15.65 -11.67 24.85
CA MET A 375 -16.62 -10.83 25.56
C MET A 375 -16.03 -10.34 26.90
N PRO A 376 -16.12 -9.04 27.23
CA PRO A 376 -15.51 -8.52 28.43
C PRO A 376 -15.96 -9.19 29.73
N THR A 377 -15.04 -9.26 30.68
CA THR A 377 -15.30 -9.72 32.05
C THR A 377 -14.84 -8.67 33.06
N GLN A 378 -15.48 -8.62 34.22
CA GLN A 378 -15.13 -7.66 35.27
C GLN A 378 -13.77 -8.05 35.88
N ALA A 379 -12.80 -7.14 35.80
CA ALA A 379 -11.50 -7.26 36.43
C ALA A 379 -11.52 -6.64 37.84
N TYR A 380 -12.11 -5.45 37.99
CA TYR A 380 -12.22 -4.75 39.26
C TYR A 380 -13.57 -4.03 39.42
N PRO A 381 -14.21 -4.06 40.61
CA PRO A 381 -13.86 -4.89 41.77
C PRO A 381 -13.87 -6.37 41.44
N ALA A 382 -12.96 -7.16 42.03
CA ALA A 382 -12.85 -8.57 41.72
C ALA A 382 -14.13 -9.31 42.14
N VAL A 383 -14.74 -10.03 41.22
CA VAL A 383 -15.97 -10.81 41.44
C VAL A 383 -15.70 -12.29 41.18
N ALA A 384 -16.26 -13.16 42.02
CA ALA A 384 -16.12 -14.61 41.88
C ALA A 384 -17.12 -15.23 40.88
N VAL A 385 -18.13 -14.45 40.47
CA VAL A 385 -19.17 -14.88 39.53
C VAL A 385 -18.76 -14.53 38.09
N LYS A 386 -19.14 -15.39 37.15
CA LYS A 386 -19.04 -15.11 35.71
C LYS A 386 -20.32 -14.38 35.24
N PRO A 387 -20.28 -13.67 34.10
CA PRO A 387 -21.48 -13.09 33.51
C PRO A 387 -22.59 -14.15 33.32
N PRO A 388 -23.89 -13.78 33.46
CA PRO A 388 -24.39 -12.44 33.69
C PRO A 388 -24.22 -11.97 35.14
N TYR A 389 -23.87 -10.70 35.31
CA TYR A 389 -23.74 -10.05 36.61
C TYR A 389 -25.10 -9.55 37.10
N SER A 390 -25.34 -9.63 38.41
CA SER A 390 -26.57 -9.16 39.04
C SER A 390 -26.69 -7.65 39.08
N ASP A 391 -25.55 -6.98 39.17
CA ASP A 391 -25.46 -5.56 39.48
C ASP A 391 -24.87 -4.77 38.31
N ARG A 392 -25.34 -3.54 38.17
CA ARG A 392 -24.78 -2.59 37.21
C ARG A 392 -23.40 -2.15 37.71
N PRO A 393 -22.41 -1.97 36.81
CA PRO A 393 -21.12 -1.39 37.17
C PRO A 393 -21.27 0.00 37.79
N THR A 394 -20.44 0.28 38.81
CA THR A 394 -20.42 1.57 39.50
C THR A 394 -19.01 2.12 39.60
N VAL A 395 -18.89 3.46 39.56
CA VAL A 395 -17.67 4.20 39.89
C VAL A 395 -17.97 5.28 40.91
N HIS A 396 -16.98 5.71 41.70
CA HIS A 396 -17.10 6.88 42.55
C HIS A 396 -15.79 7.67 42.56
N TYR A 397 -15.87 8.95 42.87
CA TYR A 397 -14.68 9.80 42.96
C TYR A 397 -13.92 9.52 44.26
N ASN A 398 -12.66 9.05 44.15
CA ASN A 398 -11.83 8.71 45.30
C ASN A 398 -10.85 9.83 45.71
N GLY A 399 -10.67 10.87 44.90
CA GLY A 399 -9.74 11.99 45.20
C GLY A 399 -8.25 11.65 45.13
N ASP A 400 -7.87 10.38 45.31
CA ASP A 400 -6.54 9.85 44.96
C ASP A 400 -6.55 9.30 43.52
N PRO A 401 -5.83 9.93 42.57
CA PRO A 401 -5.78 9.48 41.19
C PRO A 401 -5.08 8.12 41.01
N ALA A 402 -4.30 7.66 41.99
CA ALA A 402 -3.61 6.37 41.97
C ALA A 402 -4.39 5.25 42.67
N ALA A 403 -5.49 5.56 43.36
CA ALA A 403 -6.32 4.56 44.02
C ALA A 403 -7.12 3.74 43.00
N GLN A 404 -7.14 2.42 43.20
CA GLN A 404 -8.01 1.50 42.45
C GLN A 404 -9.44 1.54 43.00
N GLU A 405 -9.61 1.87 44.28
CA GLU A 405 -10.93 2.09 44.89
C GLU A 405 -11.70 3.21 44.17
N GLY A 406 -12.98 2.97 43.91
CA GLY A 406 -13.84 3.87 43.12
C GLY A 406 -13.75 3.71 41.60
N THR A 407 -12.88 2.82 41.08
CA THR A 407 -12.78 2.51 39.64
C THR A 407 -13.57 1.26 39.26
N PHE A 408 -13.84 1.12 37.95
CA PHE A 408 -14.38 -0.09 37.34
C PHE A 408 -13.45 -0.53 36.22
N SER A 409 -13.04 -1.80 36.24
CA SER A 409 -12.11 -2.34 35.25
C SER A 409 -12.65 -3.60 34.60
N ILE A 410 -12.34 -3.78 33.32
CA ILE A 410 -12.68 -4.97 32.54
C ILE A 410 -11.43 -5.61 31.93
N ASN A 411 -11.46 -6.94 31.77
CA ASN A 411 -10.55 -7.64 30.87
C ASN A 411 -11.18 -7.70 29.48
N PHE A 412 -10.42 -7.32 28.46
CA PHE A 412 -10.82 -7.33 27.06
C PHE A 412 -9.70 -7.92 26.20
N LYS A 413 -10.03 -8.84 25.30
CA LYS A 413 -9.05 -9.44 24.40
C LYS A 413 -9.57 -9.36 22.98
N ILE A 414 -8.71 -8.91 22.08
CA ILE A 414 -9.04 -8.70 20.67
C ILE A 414 -7.83 -9.12 19.82
N SER A 415 -8.06 -10.05 18.91
CA SER A 415 -7.12 -10.46 17.87
C SER A 415 -7.68 -10.08 16.51
N GLY A 416 -6.82 -9.77 15.55
CA GLY A 416 -7.24 -9.43 14.20
C GLY A 416 -6.04 -9.35 13.28
N PRO A 417 -6.25 -8.92 12.03
CA PRO A 417 -5.18 -8.72 11.08
C PRO A 417 -4.05 -7.85 11.62
N LYS A 418 -2.85 -8.03 11.06
CA LYS A 418 -1.69 -7.23 11.44
C LYS A 418 -2.00 -5.73 11.30
N GLY A 419 -1.85 -4.98 12.39
CA GLY A 419 -2.11 -3.54 12.41
C GLY A 419 -3.55 -3.13 12.71
N GLN A 420 -4.46 -4.07 13.02
CA GLN A 420 -5.84 -3.77 13.40
C GLN A 420 -5.90 -2.83 14.62
N VAL A 421 -6.58 -1.68 14.47
CA VAL A 421 -6.75 -0.66 15.51
C VAL A 421 -8.12 -0.77 16.17
N TRP A 422 -8.18 -0.52 17.48
CA TRP A 422 -9.43 -0.41 18.25
C TRP A 422 -9.40 0.78 19.21
N THR A 423 -10.58 1.26 19.62
CA THR A 423 -10.73 2.46 20.47
C THR A 423 -11.79 2.25 21.55
N PRO A 424 -11.43 2.33 22.85
CA PRO A 424 -12.39 2.42 23.93
C PRO A 424 -12.93 3.85 24.06
N THR A 425 -14.25 4.00 24.22
CA THR A 425 -14.94 5.29 24.29
C THR A 425 -15.96 5.29 25.42
N LEU A 426 -16.08 6.42 26.14
CA LEU A 426 -17.20 6.68 27.05
C LEU A 426 -18.17 7.65 26.38
N LEU A 427 -19.35 7.15 26.01
CA LEU A 427 -20.46 7.95 25.53
C LEU A 427 -21.15 8.61 26.73
N ASN A 428 -21.81 9.75 26.49
CA ASN A 428 -22.48 10.56 27.53
C ASN A 428 -21.52 11.02 28.66
N ALA A 429 -20.23 11.14 28.33
CA ALA A 429 -19.15 11.54 29.24
C ALA A 429 -18.25 12.61 28.60
N THR A 430 -17.42 13.26 29.41
CA THR A 430 -16.35 14.15 28.93
C THR A 430 -15.04 13.75 29.60
N ASP A 431 -13.90 14.02 28.95
CA ASP A 431 -12.57 13.74 29.50
C ASP A 431 -12.26 14.54 30.78
N ALA A 432 -13.04 15.58 31.06
CA ALA A 432 -12.96 16.35 32.31
C ALA A 432 -13.70 15.66 33.47
N ASP A 433 -14.62 14.75 33.16
CA ASP A 433 -15.49 14.06 34.12
C ASP A 433 -15.01 12.64 34.42
N TYR A 434 -14.45 11.95 33.41
CA TYR A 434 -14.00 10.56 33.51
C TYR A 434 -12.69 10.33 32.75
N LYS A 435 -11.95 9.29 33.17
CA LYS A 435 -10.72 8.85 32.51
C LYS A 435 -10.81 7.37 32.16
N ILE A 436 -10.38 7.02 30.95
CA ILE A 436 -10.09 5.65 30.52
C ILE A 436 -8.58 5.45 30.57
N THR A 437 -8.13 4.35 31.18
CA THR A 437 -6.74 3.91 31.12
C THR A 437 -6.70 2.48 30.59
N VAL A 438 -5.85 2.23 29.59
CA VAL A 438 -5.63 0.90 29.03
C VAL A 438 -4.27 0.40 29.49
N THR A 439 -4.23 -0.81 30.02
CA THR A 439 -2.99 -1.49 30.39
C THR A 439 -2.95 -2.88 29.76
N GLN A 440 -1.74 -3.39 29.53
CA GLN A 440 -1.50 -4.74 29.04
C GLN A 440 -0.26 -5.26 29.75
N ASN A 441 -0.32 -6.50 30.25
CA ASN A 441 0.78 -7.10 31.00
C ASN A 441 1.28 -6.21 32.17
N GLY A 442 0.37 -5.47 32.82
CA GLY A 442 0.65 -4.58 33.95
C GLY A 442 1.29 -3.23 33.58
N SER A 443 1.45 -2.92 32.29
CA SER A 443 2.02 -1.66 31.82
C SER A 443 0.99 -0.81 31.07
N PRO A 444 0.98 0.53 31.21
CA PRO A 444 0.12 1.40 30.42
C PRO A 444 0.40 1.29 28.91
N VAL A 445 -0.66 1.27 28.12
CA VAL A 445 -0.61 1.32 26.64
C VAL A 445 -1.20 2.66 26.20
N ALA A 446 -0.57 3.31 25.23
CA ALA A 446 -1.07 4.55 24.64
C ALA A 446 -1.72 4.27 23.27
N ALA A 447 -2.67 5.12 22.88
CA ALA A 447 -3.25 5.07 21.54
C ALA A 447 -2.19 5.39 20.45
N PRO A 448 -2.30 4.83 19.24
CA PRO A 448 -3.35 3.91 18.78
C PRO A 448 -3.23 2.52 19.41
N TYR A 449 -4.37 1.93 19.83
CA TYR A 449 -4.37 0.60 20.44
C TYR A 449 -4.45 -0.47 19.33
N LEU A 450 -3.42 -1.30 19.24
CA LEU A 450 -3.36 -2.40 18.28
C LEU A 450 -4.04 -3.65 18.87
N ALA A 451 -4.57 -4.53 18.01
CA ALA A 451 -5.03 -5.85 18.42
C ALA A 451 -3.84 -6.73 18.87
N SER A 452 -4.06 -7.58 19.87
CA SER A 452 -3.02 -8.42 20.47
C SER A 452 -3.61 -9.72 21.02
N ALA A 453 -2.82 -10.79 20.95
CA ALA A 453 -3.17 -12.06 21.58
C ALA A 453 -3.22 -11.97 23.12
N ASP A 454 -2.55 -10.97 23.72
CA ASP A 454 -2.56 -10.73 25.16
C ASP A 454 -3.75 -9.86 25.59
N PRO A 455 -4.44 -10.19 26.70
CA PRO A 455 -5.59 -9.42 27.16
C PRO A 455 -5.19 -8.02 27.65
N TYR A 456 -6.05 -7.04 27.37
CA TYR A 456 -6.03 -5.70 27.91
C TYR A 456 -6.86 -5.61 29.19
N GLU A 457 -6.42 -4.79 30.12
CA GLU A 457 -7.23 -4.30 31.22
C GLU A 457 -7.59 -2.83 30.98
N ILE A 458 -8.89 -2.54 30.90
CA ILE A 458 -9.42 -1.19 30.66
C ILE A 458 -10.08 -0.69 31.94
N THR A 459 -9.58 0.41 32.47
CA THR A 459 -10.03 1.00 33.75
C THR A 459 -10.73 2.33 33.51
N ILE A 460 -11.93 2.46 34.06
CA ILE A 460 -12.75 3.68 34.06
C ILE A 460 -12.70 4.30 35.46
N GLN A 461 -12.35 5.58 35.53
CA GLN A 461 -12.22 6.35 36.76
C GLN A 461 -13.05 7.64 36.69
N ALA A 462 -13.79 7.95 37.75
CA ALA A 462 -14.45 9.24 37.92
C ALA A 462 -13.47 10.31 38.39
N LEU A 463 -13.47 11.48 37.75
CA LEU A 463 -12.55 12.59 38.05
C LEU A 463 -13.18 13.70 38.90
N ARG A 464 -14.50 13.66 39.11
CA ARG A 464 -15.23 14.69 39.89
C ARG A 464 -16.32 14.08 40.76
N PRO A 465 -16.52 14.57 41.99
CA PRO A 465 -17.58 14.11 42.87
C PRO A 465 -18.98 14.54 42.40
N ASP A 466 -19.12 15.68 41.72
CA ASP A 466 -20.41 16.27 41.34
C ASP A 466 -21.19 15.49 40.26
N ASN A 467 -20.62 14.38 39.77
CA ASN A 467 -21.17 13.57 38.71
C ASN A 467 -22.05 12.41 39.20
N VAL A 468 -22.34 12.33 40.52
CA VAL A 468 -23.24 11.32 41.10
C VAL A 468 -24.58 11.28 40.37
N GLY A 469 -25.03 10.07 40.02
CA GLY A 469 -26.24 9.80 39.25
C GLY A 469 -26.07 9.92 37.73
N LYS A 470 -24.91 10.37 37.22
CA LYS A 470 -24.61 10.27 35.78
C LYS A 470 -24.39 8.81 35.39
N MET A 471 -24.74 8.49 34.15
CA MET A 471 -24.65 7.14 33.58
C MET A 471 -23.83 7.14 32.28
N PRO A 472 -22.49 7.24 32.35
CA PRO A 472 -21.67 7.07 31.15
C PRO A 472 -21.82 5.67 30.55
N GLU A 473 -21.78 5.57 29.23
CA GLU A 473 -21.88 4.31 28.51
C GLU A 473 -20.53 3.96 27.89
N PHE A 474 -19.89 2.89 28.37
CA PHE A 474 -18.64 2.42 27.82
C PHE A 474 -18.90 1.60 26.55
N ALA A 475 -18.17 1.89 25.48
CA ALA A 475 -18.23 1.19 24.21
C ALA A 475 -16.80 0.95 23.67
N ILE A 476 -16.64 -0.08 22.84
CA ILE A 476 -15.40 -0.33 22.11
C ILE A 476 -15.74 -0.30 20.63
N SER A 477 -15.02 0.51 19.88
CA SER A 477 -15.06 0.48 18.43
C SER A 477 -13.78 -0.11 17.86
N TYR A 478 -13.87 -0.59 16.64
CA TYR A 478 -12.72 -0.85 15.80
C TYR A 478 -12.91 -0.12 14.48
N THR A 479 -11.77 0.20 13.86
CA THR A 479 -11.73 0.69 12.49
C THR A 479 -11.53 -0.54 11.62
N PRO A 480 -12.56 -0.99 10.88
CA PRO A 480 -12.40 -2.11 9.98
C PRO A 480 -11.29 -1.79 8.97
N GLN A 481 -10.36 -2.71 8.74
CA GLN A 481 -9.31 -2.48 7.72
C GLN A 481 -9.86 -2.25 6.31
N TRP A 482 -11.16 -2.49 6.06
CA TRP A 482 -11.85 -2.35 4.74
C TRP A 482 -12.46 -0.99 4.56
N ASP A 483 -12.92 -0.43 5.66
CA ASP A 483 -13.62 0.84 5.69
C ASP A 483 -13.04 1.64 6.84
N PRO A 484 -11.84 2.20 6.66
CA PRO A 484 -11.18 2.92 7.74
C PRO A 484 -11.77 4.32 7.97
N SER A 485 -12.63 4.77 7.04
CA SER A 485 -13.58 5.89 7.22
C SER A 485 -14.76 5.53 8.13
N GLY A 486 -15.08 4.24 8.21
CA GLY A 486 -16.10 3.65 9.06
C GLY A 486 -15.59 3.34 10.46
N THR A 487 -16.46 3.53 11.44
CA THR A 487 -16.24 3.06 12.81
C THR A 487 -17.32 2.05 13.14
N SER A 488 -16.92 0.82 13.44
CA SER A 488 -17.84 -0.25 13.84
C SER A 488 -17.77 -0.47 15.35
N LEU A 489 -18.94 -0.62 15.99
CA LEU A 489 -19.03 -0.92 17.42
C LEU A 489 -19.00 -2.43 17.67
N LEU A 490 -18.24 -2.85 18.68
CA LEU A 490 -18.24 -4.24 19.15
C LEU A 490 -19.40 -4.50 20.10
N MET A 491 -19.99 -5.70 20.02
CA MET A 491 -21.02 -6.16 20.95
C MET A 491 -20.36 -6.61 22.25
N ILE A 492 -20.12 -5.68 23.17
CA ILE A 492 -19.34 -5.92 24.40
C ILE A 492 -20.17 -6.28 25.64
N ASN A 493 -21.49 -6.31 25.54
CA ASN A 493 -22.39 -6.56 26.67
C ASN A 493 -23.37 -7.72 26.42
N GLY A 494 -22.98 -8.68 25.58
CA GLY A 494 -23.78 -9.86 25.26
C GLY A 494 -24.16 -9.96 23.78
N ASN A 495 -24.53 -11.17 23.35
CA ASN A 495 -24.81 -11.48 21.94
C ASN A 495 -26.25 -11.16 21.51
N SER A 496 -27.14 -10.87 22.46
CA SER A 496 -28.52 -10.48 22.22
C SER A 496 -29.09 -9.71 23.41
N GLU A 497 -30.19 -9.00 23.22
CA GLU A 497 -30.87 -8.28 24.32
C GLU A 497 -31.41 -9.22 25.42
N SER A 498 -31.55 -10.51 25.13
CA SER A 498 -31.93 -11.55 26.09
C SER A 498 -30.75 -12.15 26.86
N GLU A 499 -29.51 -11.87 26.44
CA GLU A 499 -28.28 -12.49 26.97
C GLU A 499 -27.24 -11.43 27.38
N LEU A 500 -27.70 -10.38 28.07
CA LEU A 500 -26.82 -9.30 28.50
C LEU A 500 -25.88 -9.74 29.64
N HIS A 501 -24.62 -9.29 29.58
CA HIS A 501 -23.65 -9.55 30.65
C HIS A 501 -23.88 -8.67 31.87
N TRP A 502 -24.19 -7.39 31.69
CA TRP A 502 -24.52 -6.44 32.74
C TRP A 502 -25.93 -5.87 32.55
N PRO A 503 -26.66 -5.59 33.65
CA PRO A 503 -27.98 -5.00 33.57
C PRO A 503 -27.91 -3.54 33.09
N VAL A 504 -28.84 -3.19 32.21
CA VAL A 504 -28.99 -1.84 31.65
C VAL A 504 -30.32 -1.21 32.08
N PRO A 505 -30.42 0.13 32.16
CA PRO A 505 -31.69 0.82 32.37
C PRO A 505 -32.74 0.46 31.29
N ALA A 506 -34.01 0.47 31.68
CA ALA A 506 -35.10 0.28 30.71
C ALA A 506 -35.09 1.40 29.66
N GLY A 507 -35.15 1.03 28.38
CA GLY A 507 -35.13 1.97 27.26
C GLY A 507 -33.74 2.34 26.73
N THR A 508 -32.66 1.70 27.22
CA THR A 508 -31.32 1.83 26.62
C THR A 508 -31.33 1.33 25.17
N LEU A 509 -30.95 2.20 24.23
CA LEU A 509 -30.79 1.84 22.82
C LEU A 509 -29.54 0.99 22.61
N ASN A 510 -29.61 -0.07 21.81
CA ASN A 510 -28.48 -0.94 21.45
C ASN A 510 -27.70 -1.48 22.67
N PRO A 511 -28.37 -2.15 23.63
CA PRO A 511 -27.78 -2.49 24.92
C PRO A 511 -26.66 -3.54 24.86
N THR A 512 -26.54 -4.27 23.75
CA THR A 512 -25.48 -5.25 23.50
C THR A 512 -24.13 -4.62 23.18
N TYR A 513 -24.10 -3.36 22.72
CA TYR A 513 -22.88 -2.67 22.27
C TYR A 513 -22.21 -1.82 23.35
N LYS A 514 -22.78 -1.79 24.55
CA LYS A 514 -22.35 -0.87 25.60
C LYS A 514 -22.52 -1.43 26.99
N ILE A 515 -21.63 -1.03 27.88
CA ILE A 515 -21.72 -1.28 29.33
C ILE A 515 -22.12 0.05 29.98
N VAL A 516 -23.29 0.09 30.62
CA VAL A 516 -23.78 1.29 31.33
C VAL A 516 -23.19 1.31 32.73
N ILE A 517 -22.43 2.36 33.06
CA ILE A 517 -21.78 2.52 34.35
C ILE A 517 -22.49 3.65 35.09
N GLU A 518 -22.77 3.50 36.39
CA GLU A 518 -23.35 4.56 37.21
C GLU A 518 -22.29 5.17 38.12
N GLN A 519 -22.23 6.51 38.17
CA GLN A 519 -21.46 7.16 39.22
C GLN A 519 -22.28 7.25 40.52
N VAL A 520 -21.73 6.72 41.61
CA VAL A 520 -22.36 6.70 42.94
C VAL A 520 -21.56 7.51 43.95
N GLU A 521 -22.15 7.75 45.13
CA GLU A 521 -21.41 8.27 46.28
C GLU A 521 -20.37 7.24 46.77
N PRO A 522 -19.22 7.67 47.33
CA PRO A 522 -18.17 6.78 47.85
C PRO A 522 -18.62 5.75 48.89
#